data_AF-A0A7V0MUK2-F1
#
_entry.id   AF-A0A7V0MUK2-F1
#
_cell.length_a   1.000
_cell.length_b   1.000
_cell.length_c   1.000
_cell.angle_alpha   90.00
_cell.angle_beta   90.00
_cell.angle_gamma   90.00
#
_symmetry.space_group_name_H-M   'P 1'
#
loop_
_entity.id
_entity.type
_entity.pdbx_description
1 polymer ?
#
loop_
_entity_poly.entity_id
_entity_poly.type
_entity_poly.pdbx_seq_one_letter_code
_entity_poly.pdbx_strand_id
1 'polypeptide(L)'
;HVGWRAKTPTAAAQLLVQRVQESLQRLEEAWEQIRQLAEGTLVWAEQRLDDLSHRLLRATAGRLDLAERDLKRMAHSLPLAVWATLGRERERLAGSRGRLRRAVGRVMKEARSKLLEVSQRVAPLAVTLIERERAALSHREGRLRALDPRRVVERGYAILRLPGGKAVVDPAQAPPGTRLVAEVRDGTLRLLSEGGERRGRCGEG
;
A
#
# COMPACT_ATOMS: atom_id res chain seq x y z
N HIS A 1 -6.18 43.59 -109.32
CA HIS A 1 -6.26 44.19 -110.67
C HIS A 1 -5.79 45.63 -110.64
N VAL A 2 -5.26 46.11 -111.77
CA VAL A 2 -4.56 47.40 -112.02
C VAL A 2 -3.13 47.39 -111.48
N GLY A 3 -2.05 47.63 -112.23
CA GLY A 3 -1.87 47.96 -113.64
C GLY A 3 -0.41 48.41 -113.78
N TRP A 4 0.45 47.57 -114.37
CA TRP A 4 1.85 47.90 -114.62
C TRP A 4 1.93 48.93 -115.75
N ARG A 5 2.06 50.23 -115.44
CA ARG A 5 2.36 51.28 -116.43
C ARG A 5 3.23 52.38 -115.82
N ALA A 6 4.43 52.03 -115.40
CA ALA A 6 5.52 52.97 -115.51
C ALA A 6 5.95 53.00 -116.98
N LYS A 7 5.49 53.99 -117.75
CA LYS A 7 5.83 54.13 -119.17
C LYS A 7 7.28 54.59 -119.41
N THR A 8 8.04 54.85 -118.34
CA THR A 8 9.46 55.20 -118.37
C THR A 8 10.19 54.48 -117.22
N PRO A 9 11.45 54.05 -117.41
CA PRO A 9 12.22 53.34 -116.38
C PRO A 9 12.33 54.14 -115.07
N THR A 10 12.33 55.48 -115.17
CA THR A 10 12.37 56.41 -114.02
C THR A 10 11.08 56.39 -113.19
N ALA A 11 9.91 56.28 -113.82
CA ALA A 11 8.63 56.21 -113.10
C ALA A 11 8.46 54.89 -112.33
N ALA A 12 9.02 53.79 -112.85
CA ALA A 12 9.03 52.49 -112.16
C ALA A 12 9.92 52.56 -110.91
N ALA A 13 11.10 53.16 -111.06
CA ALA A 13 12.03 53.38 -109.96
C ALA A 13 11.42 54.28 -108.88
N GLN A 14 10.72 55.36 -109.24
CA GLN A 14 10.05 56.24 -108.26
C GLN A 14 8.95 55.52 -107.46
N LEU A 15 8.11 54.71 -108.11
CA LEU A 15 7.08 53.94 -107.42
C LEU A 15 7.67 52.88 -106.48
N LEU A 16 8.78 52.24 -106.88
CA LEU A 16 9.51 51.30 -106.02
C LEU A 16 10.14 52.01 -104.82
N VAL A 17 10.77 53.17 -105.03
CA VAL A 17 11.33 53.99 -103.95
C VAL A 17 10.25 54.40 -102.95
N GLN A 18 9.09 54.87 -103.43
CA GLN A 18 7.97 55.22 -102.56
C GLN A 18 7.45 54.01 -101.78
N ARG A 19 7.28 52.85 -102.43
CA ARG A 19 6.83 51.62 -101.77
C ARG A 19 7.80 51.12 -100.71
N VAL A 20 9.10 51.24 -100.97
CA VAL A 20 10.16 50.91 -100.00
C VAL A 20 10.14 51.89 -98.83
N GLN A 21 10.00 53.20 -99.09
CA GLN A 21 9.87 54.21 -98.05
C GLN A 21 8.65 53.99 -97.15
N GLU A 22 7.47 53.72 -97.72
CA GLU A 22 6.26 53.39 -96.96
C GLU A 22 6.42 52.10 -96.13
N SER A 23 7.15 51.12 -96.65
CA SER A 23 7.40 49.86 -95.93
C SER A 23 8.40 50.04 -94.78
N LEU A 24 9.44 50.85 -94.97
CA LEU A 24 10.41 51.21 -93.92
C LEU A 24 9.73 52.01 -92.80
N GLN A 25 8.88 52.99 -93.14
CA GLN A 25 8.11 53.75 -92.14
C GLN A 25 7.21 52.84 -91.29
N ARG A 26 6.50 51.88 -91.90
CA ARG A 26 5.69 50.90 -91.15
C ARG A 26 6.53 50.00 -90.26
N LEU A 27 7.72 49.60 -90.70
CA LEU A 27 8.65 48.80 -89.90
C LEU A 27 9.17 49.62 -88.70
N GLU A 28 9.51 50.89 -88.89
CA GLU A 28 9.95 51.79 -87.83
C GLU A 28 8.82 52.03 -86.81
N GLU A 29 7.59 52.28 -87.27
CA GLU A 29 6.40 52.43 -86.41
C GLU A 29 6.10 51.14 -85.63
N ALA A 30 6.13 49.98 -86.28
CA ALA A 30 5.91 48.70 -85.63
C ALA A 30 7.00 48.37 -84.62
N TRP A 31 8.26 48.69 -84.94
CA TRP A 31 9.39 48.52 -84.02
C TRP A 31 9.24 49.41 -82.79
N GLU A 32 8.88 50.68 -82.98
CA GLU A 32 8.68 51.62 -81.87
C GLU A 32 7.49 51.21 -80.98
N GLN A 33 6.40 50.70 -81.57
CA GLN A 33 5.28 50.12 -80.81
C GLN A 33 5.71 48.90 -80.00
N ILE A 34 6.47 47.97 -80.60
CA ILE A 34 6.97 46.79 -79.91
C ILE A 34 7.90 47.21 -78.76
N ARG A 35 8.79 48.19 -78.99
CA ARG A 35 9.70 48.73 -77.98
C ARG A 35 8.93 49.31 -76.79
N GLN A 36 7.95 50.17 -77.06
CA GLN A 36 7.13 50.79 -76.01
C GLN A 36 6.32 49.76 -75.20
N LEU A 37 5.76 48.76 -75.87
CA LEU A 37 5.05 47.67 -75.20
C LEU A 37 6.02 46.83 -74.34
N ALA A 38 7.19 46.48 -74.88
CA ALA A 38 8.21 45.71 -74.15
C ALA A 38 8.68 46.47 -72.89
N GLU A 39 8.99 47.77 -73.02
CA GLU A 39 9.37 48.64 -71.90
C GLU A 39 8.25 48.73 -70.86
N GLY A 40 7.00 48.92 -71.31
CA GLY A 40 5.84 48.93 -70.42
C GLY A 40 5.65 47.62 -69.66
N THR A 41 5.82 46.48 -70.34
CA THR A 41 5.70 45.16 -69.69
C THR A 41 6.82 44.89 -68.68
N LEU A 42 8.05 45.34 -68.96
CA LEU A 42 9.18 45.20 -68.04
C LEU A 42 8.95 46.02 -66.77
N VAL A 43 8.57 47.30 -66.91
CA VAL A 43 8.28 48.19 -65.78
C VAL A 43 7.14 47.62 -64.92
N TRP A 44 6.08 47.10 -65.53
CA TRP A 44 4.99 46.47 -64.78
C TRP A 44 5.44 45.20 -64.06
N ALA A 45 6.26 44.36 -64.70
CA ALA A 45 6.76 43.13 -64.09
C ALA A 45 7.69 43.42 -62.90
N GLU A 46 8.56 44.43 -62.99
CA GLU A 46 9.42 44.90 -61.91
C GLU A 46 8.60 45.41 -60.72
N GLN A 47 7.65 46.32 -60.97
CA GLN A 47 6.75 46.83 -59.93
C GLN A 47 5.96 45.70 -59.27
N ARG A 48 5.52 44.70 -60.05
CA ARG A 48 4.79 43.55 -59.53
C ARG A 48 5.66 42.67 -58.63
N LEU A 49 6.92 42.46 -58.97
CA LEU A 49 7.87 41.72 -58.14
C LEU A 49 8.18 42.44 -56.84
N ASP A 50 8.37 43.76 -56.87
CA ASP A 50 8.60 44.57 -55.67
C ASP A 50 7.40 44.52 -54.73
N ASP A 51 6.18 44.67 -55.28
CA ASP A 51 4.94 44.56 -54.52
C ASP A 51 4.79 43.20 -53.83
N LEU A 52 5.07 42.12 -54.56
CA LEU A 52 4.99 40.76 -54.03
C LEU A 52 6.07 40.52 -52.98
N SER A 53 7.31 40.99 -53.21
CA SER A 53 8.42 40.92 -52.26
C SER A 53 8.05 41.63 -50.96
N HIS A 54 7.57 42.87 -51.03
CA HIS A 54 7.16 43.63 -49.84
C HIS A 54 5.96 43.01 -49.12
N ARG A 55 5.00 42.39 -49.83
CA ARG A 55 3.88 41.69 -49.21
C ARG A 55 4.35 40.42 -48.50
N LEU A 56 5.22 39.64 -49.13
CA LEU A 56 5.78 38.42 -48.55
C LEU A 56 6.60 38.74 -47.31
N LEU A 57 7.50 39.72 -47.37
CA LEU A 57 8.31 40.15 -46.23
C LEU A 57 7.45 40.63 -45.05
N ARG A 58 6.39 41.39 -45.31
CA ARG A 58 5.47 41.84 -44.25
C ARG A 58 4.67 40.68 -43.66
N ALA A 59 4.19 39.76 -44.50
CA ALA A 59 3.44 38.60 -44.04
C ALA A 59 4.32 37.65 -43.22
N THR A 60 5.55 37.40 -43.65
CA THR A 60 6.48 36.53 -42.91
C THR A 60 6.92 37.17 -41.60
N ALA A 61 7.25 38.47 -41.59
CA ALA A 61 7.55 39.21 -40.37
C ALA A 61 6.38 39.15 -39.38
N GLY A 62 5.15 39.42 -39.83
CA GLY A 62 3.96 39.33 -38.98
C GLY A 62 3.73 37.91 -38.41
N ARG A 63 3.98 36.86 -39.20
CA ARG A 63 3.88 35.47 -38.71
C ARG A 63 4.97 35.13 -37.70
N LEU A 64 6.20 35.59 -37.90
CA LEU A 64 7.31 35.40 -36.96
C LEU A 64 7.04 36.13 -35.64
N ASP A 65 6.55 37.37 -35.70
CA ASP A 65 6.15 38.15 -34.53
C ASP A 65 5.09 37.43 -33.69
N LEU A 66 4.06 36.89 -34.34
CA LEU A 66 3.00 36.13 -33.66
C LEU A 66 3.57 34.86 -33.03
N ALA A 67 4.39 34.10 -33.78
CA ALA A 67 5.03 32.90 -33.26
C ALA A 67 5.96 33.20 -32.07
N GLU A 68 6.72 34.30 -32.11
CA GLU A 68 7.58 34.74 -31.02
C GLU A 68 6.76 35.11 -29.78
N ARG A 69 5.65 35.85 -29.95
CA ARG A 69 4.74 36.19 -28.85
C ARG A 69 4.11 34.95 -28.24
N ASP A 70 3.69 34.00 -29.06
CA ASP A 70 3.12 32.72 -28.60
C ASP A 70 4.14 31.92 -27.80
N LEU A 71 5.37 31.80 -28.32
CA LEU A 71 6.45 31.12 -27.63
C LEU A 71 6.78 31.80 -26.30
N LYS A 72 6.86 33.14 -26.25
CA LYS A 72 7.08 33.89 -24.99
C LYS A 72 5.96 33.66 -23.99
N ARG A 73 4.69 33.66 -24.44
CA ARG A 73 3.54 33.37 -23.58
C ARG A 73 3.63 31.96 -23.00
N MET A 74 3.88 30.95 -23.82
CA MET A 74 4.03 29.56 -23.38
C MET A 74 5.22 29.39 -22.44
N ALA A 75 6.37 29.98 -22.76
CA ALA A 75 7.58 29.94 -21.93
C ALA A 75 7.33 30.55 -20.54
N HIS A 76 6.47 31.57 -20.45
CA HIS A 76 6.13 32.18 -19.17
C HIS A 76 5.03 31.40 -18.41
N SER A 77 4.03 30.86 -19.10
CA SER A 77 2.89 30.19 -18.46
C SER A 77 3.16 28.75 -18.05
N LEU A 78 3.98 28.00 -18.82
CA LEU A 78 4.26 26.59 -18.57
C LEU A 78 4.92 26.35 -17.21
N PRO A 79 5.97 27.09 -16.81
CA PRO A 79 6.58 26.89 -15.50
C PRO A 79 5.58 27.10 -14.37
N LEU A 80 4.78 28.17 -14.43
CA LEU A 80 3.78 28.46 -13.39
C LEU A 80 2.73 27.36 -13.26
N ALA A 81 2.21 26.86 -14.39
CA ALA A 81 1.25 25.77 -14.40
C ALA A 81 1.87 24.47 -13.83
N VAL A 82 3.11 24.15 -14.23
CA VAL A 82 3.84 22.96 -13.75
C VAL A 82 4.16 23.07 -12.26
N TRP A 83 4.60 24.23 -11.78
CA TRP A 83 4.84 24.44 -10.34
C TRP A 83 3.55 24.33 -9.53
N ALA A 84 2.44 24.86 -10.04
CA ALA A 84 1.14 24.76 -9.38
C ALA A 84 0.63 23.30 -9.33
N THR A 85 0.77 22.52 -10.40
CA THR A 85 0.39 21.09 -10.39
C THR A 85 1.29 20.27 -9.47
N LEU A 86 2.61 20.44 -9.57
CA LEU A 86 3.57 19.75 -8.68
C LEU A 86 3.37 20.13 -7.21
N GLY A 87 3.05 21.39 -6.92
CA GLY A 87 2.72 21.85 -5.57
C GLY A 87 1.48 21.16 -5.01
N ARG A 88 0.40 21.08 -5.79
CA ARG A 88 -0.83 20.37 -5.39
C ARG A 88 -0.60 18.89 -5.14
N GLU A 89 0.16 18.21 -6.00
CA GLU A 89 0.45 16.78 -5.81
C GLU A 89 1.36 16.54 -4.60
N ARG A 90 2.34 17.42 -4.35
CA ARG A 90 3.16 17.37 -3.12
C ARG A 90 2.30 17.51 -1.86
N GLU A 91 1.38 18.47 -1.84
CA GLU A 91 0.48 18.69 -0.70
C GLU A 91 -0.45 17.48 -0.50
N ARG A 92 -0.99 16.92 -1.58
CA ARG A 92 -1.84 15.72 -1.55
C ARG A 92 -1.08 14.51 -0.99
N LEU A 93 0.17 14.30 -1.40
CA LEU A 93 1.04 13.25 -0.88
C LEU A 93 1.38 13.49 0.60
N ALA A 94 1.72 14.72 0.97
CA ALA A 94 2.02 15.09 2.36
C ALA A 94 0.81 14.84 3.28
N GLY A 95 -0.39 15.26 2.85
CA GLY A 95 -1.64 15.01 3.56
C GLY A 95 -1.94 13.52 3.69
N SER A 96 -1.76 12.74 2.62
CA SER A 96 -2.00 11.29 2.62
C SER A 96 -1.01 10.55 3.53
N ARG A 97 0.28 10.91 3.47
CA ARG A 97 1.31 10.42 4.39
C ARG A 97 1.01 10.78 5.83
N GLY A 98 0.55 12.01 6.11
CA GLY A 98 0.15 12.45 7.44
C GLY A 98 -1.03 11.65 8.00
N ARG A 99 -2.07 11.41 7.18
CA ARG A 99 -3.22 10.56 7.56
C ARG A 99 -2.77 9.13 7.86
N LEU A 100 -1.94 8.54 7.00
CA LEU A 100 -1.42 7.19 7.20
C LEU A 100 -0.62 7.06 8.50
N ARG A 101 0.31 8.00 8.76
CA ARG A 101 1.10 8.01 10.01
C ARG A 101 0.21 8.08 11.25
N ARG A 102 -0.84 8.90 11.23
CA ARG A 102 -1.80 9.00 12.34
C ARG A 102 -2.61 7.71 12.51
N ALA A 103 -3.10 7.13 11.42
CA ALA A 103 -3.85 5.88 11.46
C ALA A 103 -3.00 4.73 12.02
N VAL A 104 -1.78 4.55 11.49
CA VAL A 104 -0.82 3.55 11.98
C VAL A 104 -0.49 3.79 13.45
N GLY A 105 -0.21 5.03 13.85
CA GLY A 105 0.05 5.38 15.25
C GLY A 105 -1.10 5.02 16.18
N ARG A 106 -2.35 5.25 15.75
CA ARG A 106 -3.55 4.87 16.51
C ARG A 106 -3.67 3.35 16.65
N VAL A 107 -3.58 2.62 15.54
CA VAL A 107 -3.68 1.15 15.54
C VAL A 107 -2.59 0.53 16.42
N MET A 108 -1.35 1.00 16.32
CA MET A 108 -0.24 0.51 17.14
C MET A 108 -0.45 0.81 18.62
N LYS A 109 -0.97 2.00 18.96
CA LYS A 109 -1.28 2.36 20.35
C LYS A 109 -2.39 1.46 20.91
N GLU A 110 -3.46 1.26 20.17
CA GLU A 110 -4.58 0.38 20.57
C GLU A 110 -4.11 -1.07 20.75
N ALA A 111 -3.33 -1.59 19.80
CA ALA A 111 -2.77 -2.93 19.89
C ALA A 111 -1.86 -3.08 21.11
N ARG A 112 -1.01 -2.09 21.38
CA ARG A 112 -0.14 -2.08 22.58
C ARG A 112 -0.96 -2.03 23.87
N SER A 113 -1.99 -1.21 23.94
CA SER A 113 -2.88 -1.14 25.10
C SER A 113 -3.61 -2.47 25.35
N LYS A 114 -4.14 -3.11 24.30
CA LYS A 114 -4.77 -4.44 24.40
C LYS A 114 -3.79 -5.51 24.88
N LEU A 115 -2.57 -5.54 24.33
CA LEU A 115 -1.53 -6.47 24.77
C LEU A 115 -1.17 -6.25 26.24
N LEU A 116 -1.05 -4.99 26.67
CA LEU A 116 -0.75 -4.67 28.06
C LEU A 116 -1.89 -5.11 28.98
N GLU A 117 -3.15 -4.84 28.62
CA GLU A 117 -4.33 -5.28 29.40
C GLU A 117 -4.37 -6.81 29.54
N VAL A 118 -4.19 -7.55 28.45
CA VAL A 118 -4.17 -9.02 28.48
C VAL A 118 -3.01 -9.51 29.34
N SER A 119 -1.81 -8.95 29.19
CA SER A 119 -0.64 -9.34 29.99
C SER A 119 -0.85 -9.11 31.50
N GLN A 120 -1.48 -7.99 31.87
CA GLN A 120 -1.78 -7.64 33.25
C GLN A 120 -2.87 -8.52 33.87
N ARG A 121 -3.79 -9.06 33.07
CA ARG A 121 -4.85 -9.96 33.54
C ARG A 121 -4.39 -11.41 33.63
N VAL A 122 -3.61 -11.89 32.67
CA VAL A 122 -3.24 -13.31 32.58
C VAL A 122 -2.28 -13.71 33.69
N ALA A 123 -1.26 -12.90 34.01
CA ALA A 123 -0.26 -13.25 35.01
C ALA A 123 -0.87 -13.51 36.41
N PRO A 124 -1.68 -12.60 36.99
CA PRO A 124 -2.30 -12.83 38.31
C PRO A 124 -3.28 -14.01 38.31
N LEU A 125 -4.05 -14.19 37.23
CA LEU A 125 -4.98 -15.32 37.11
C LEU A 125 -4.23 -16.66 37.05
N ALA A 126 -3.12 -16.72 36.31
CA ALA A 126 -2.28 -17.91 36.26
C ALA A 126 -1.67 -18.23 37.63
N VAL A 127 -1.16 -17.22 38.35
CA VAL A 127 -0.59 -17.40 39.70
C VAL A 127 -1.65 -17.93 40.66
N THR A 128 -2.82 -17.29 40.73
CA THR A 128 -3.91 -17.70 41.63
C THR A 128 -4.43 -19.10 41.32
N LEU A 129 -4.51 -19.48 40.03
CA LEU A 129 -4.88 -20.83 39.63
C LEU A 129 -3.85 -21.86 40.08
N ILE A 130 -2.55 -21.58 39.88
CA ILE A 130 -1.45 -22.44 40.32
C ILE A 130 -1.44 -22.60 41.85
N GLU A 131 -1.62 -21.50 42.60
CA GLU A 131 -1.69 -21.52 44.05
C GLU A 131 -2.87 -22.36 44.56
N ARG A 132 -4.05 -22.22 43.93
CA ARG A 132 -5.23 -23.00 44.26
C ARG A 132 -5.00 -24.50 44.03
N GLU A 133 -4.43 -24.88 42.89
CA GLU A 133 -4.13 -26.29 42.60
C GLU A 133 -3.06 -26.86 43.54
N ARG A 134 -2.03 -26.07 43.89
CA ARG A 134 -1.03 -26.46 44.90
C ARG A 134 -1.66 -26.68 46.27
N ALA A 135 -2.56 -25.81 46.71
CA ALA A 135 -3.27 -25.97 47.97
C ALA A 135 -4.17 -27.22 47.97
N ALA A 136 -4.88 -27.48 46.86
CA ALA A 136 -5.69 -28.68 46.70
C ALA A 136 -4.86 -29.97 46.75
N LEU A 137 -3.69 -29.98 46.11
CA LEU A 137 -2.73 -31.09 46.18
C LEU A 137 -2.23 -31.30 47.61
N SER A 138 -1.76 -30.24 48.27
CA SER A 138 -1.26 -30.30 49.66
C SER A 138 -2.32 -30.82 50.63
N HIS A 139 -3.58 -30.41 50.47
CA HIS A 139 -4.68 -30.93 51.27
C HIS A 139 -4.93 -32.43 51.04
N ARG A 140 -4.92 -32.88 49.77
CA ARG A 140 -5.06 -34.31 49.43
C ARG A 140 -3.90 -35.14 49.99
N GLU A 141 -2.67 -34.65 49.88
CA GLU A 141 -1.48 -35.28 50.48
C GLU A 141 -1.60 -35.36 52.01
N GLY A 142 -2.07 -34.30 52.67
CA GLY A 142 -2.33 -34.29 54.11
C GLY A 142 -3.35 -35.35 54.53
N ARG A 143 -4.44 -35.49 53.76
CA ARG A 143 -5.44 -36.56 53.99
C ARG A 143 -4.84 -37.96 53.80
N LEU A 144 -4.05 -38.16 52.76
CA LEU A 144 -3.36 -39.44 52.54
C LEU A 144 -2.40 -39.77 53.69
N ARG A 145 -1.61 -38.79 54.17
CA ARG A 145 -0.72 -38.95 55.32
C ARG A 145 -1.46 -39.19 56.63
N ALA A 146 -2.65 -38.61 56.81
CA ALA A 146 -3.48 -38.83 58.00
C ALA A 146 -4.16 -40.21 57.99
N LEU A 147 -4.42 -40.75 56.79
CA LEU A 147 -4.96 -42.10 56.58
C LEU A 147 -3.86 -43.18 56.57
N ASP A 148 -2.58 -42.80 56.64
CA ASP A 148 -1.46 -43.73 56.65
C ASP A 148 -1.45 -44.53 57.97
N PRO A 149 -1.71 -45.86 57.95
CA PRO A 149 -1.82 -46.69 59.14
C PRO A 149 -0.55 -46.69 60.00
N ARG A 150 0.61 -46.41 59.40
CA ARG A 150 1.90 -46.36 60.09
C ARG A 150 1.97 -45.24 61.13
N ARG A 151 1.26 -44.12 60.93
CA ARG A 151 1.22 -43.00 61.88
C ARG A 151 0.25 -43.18 63.04
N VAL A 152 -0.75 -44.04 62.90
CA VAL A 152 -1.58 -44.47 64.04
C VAL A 152 -0.70 -45.20 65.04
N VAL A 153 0.22 -46.03 64.54
CA VAL A 153 1.19 -46.78 65.35
C VAL A 153 2.23 -45.87 66.04
N GLU A 154 2.70 -44.81 65.35
CA GLU A 154 3.63 -43.82 65.94
C GLU A 154 3.02 -42.98 67.08
N ARG A 155 1.69 -42.81 67.12
CA ARG A 155 0.98 -42.04 68.17
C ARG A 155 0.66 -42.86 69.42
N GLY A 156 1.25 -44.05 69.57
CA GLY A 156 1.10 -44.91 70.75
C GLY A 156 -0.09 -45.87 70.70
N TYR A 157 -0.73 -46.03 69.53
CA TYR A 157 -1.78 -47.03 69.33
C TYR A 157 -1.17 -48.32 68.78
N ALA A 158 -1.60 -49.48 69.29
CA ALA A 158 -1.21 -50.78 68.74
C ALA A 158 -2.26 -51.25 67.73
N ILE A 159 -1.86 -51.66 66.53
CA ILE A 159 -2.79 -52.30 65.58
C ILE A 159 -2.83 -53.80 65.90
N LEU A 160 -4.00 -54.28 66.36
CA LEU A 160 -4.23 -55.70 66.62
C LEU A 160 -4.53 -56.43 65.31
N ARG A 161 -3.71 -57.41 64.96
CA ARG A 161 -3.89 -58.29 63.80
C ARG A 161 -4.09 -59.73 64.26
N LEU A 162 -4.94 -60.45 63.54
CA LEU A 162 -5.02 -61.92 63.63
C LEU A 162 -3.76 -62.54 62.99
N PRO A 163 -3.46 -63.83 63.26
CA PRO A 163 -2.31 -64.53 62.67
C PRO A 163 -2.34 -64.55 61.13
N GLY A 164 -3.51 -64.31 60.52
CA GLY A 164 -3.70 -64.17 59.07
C GLY A 164 -3.61 -62.74 58.52
N GLY A 165 -3.14 -61.76 59.30
CA GLY A 165 -2.86 -60.38 58.85
C GLY A 165 -4.06 -59.40 58.83
N LYS A 166 -5.28 -59.90 59.05
CA LYS A 166 -6.50 -59.07 59.14
C LYS A 166 -6.52 -58.29 60.46
N ALA A 167 -6.77 -56.97 60.40
CA ALA A 167 -6.90 -56.13 61.59
C ALA A 167 -8.21 -56.45 62.33
N VAL A 168 -8.13 -56.54 63.66
CA VAL A 168 -9.28 -56.82 64.54
C VAL A 168 -9.99 -55.51 64.86
N VAL A 169 -11.25 -55.41 64.47
CA VAL A 169 -12.07 -54.19 64.65
C VAL A 169 -13.26 -54.43 65.58
N ASP A 170 -13.74 -55.68 65.69
CA ASP A 170 -14.83 -56.07 66.59
C ASP A 170 -14.31 -57.06 67.65
N PRO A 171 -14.58 -56.86 68.95
CA PRO A 171 -14.21 -57.78 70.02
C PRO A 171 -14.76 -59.21 69.83
N ALA A 172 -15.86 -59.40 69.08
CA ALA A 172 -16.37 -60.73 68.73
C ALA A 172 -15.44 -61.54 67.79
N GLN A 173 -14.49 -60.87 67.11
CA GLN A 173 -13.53 -61.51 66.21
C GLN A 173 -12.33 -62.13 66.95
N ALA A 174 -12.23 -61.91 68.26
CA ALA A 174 -11.19 -62.47 69.12
C ALA A 174 -11.79 -63.19 70.34
N PRO A 175 -12.40 -64.37 70.16
CA PRO A 175 -12.90 -65.19 71.27
C PRO A 175 -11.78 -65.63 72.24
N PRO A 176 -12.12 -66.04 73.47
CA PRO A 176 -11.15 -66.44 74.48
C PRO A 176 -10.18 -67.52 73.96
N GLY A 177 -8.88 -67.32 74.15
CA GLY A 177 -7.81 -68.19 73.66
C GLY A 177 -7.21 -67.81 72.29
N THR A 178 -7.75 -66.78 71.61
CA THR A 178 -7.25 -66.37 70.28
C THR A 178 -5.90 -65.66 70.38
N ARG A 179 -4.90 -66.11 69.61
CA ARG A 179 -3.59 -65.44 69.49
C ARG A 179 -3.69 -64.22 68.59
N LEU A 180 -3.25 -63.07 69.07
CA LEU A 180 -3.23 -61.80 68.36
C LEU A 180 -1.81 -61.27 68.28
N VAL A 181 -1.54 -60.45 67.27
CA VAL A 181 -0.28 -59.72 67.12
C VAL A 181 -0.59 -58.24 67.17
N ALA A 182 -0.07 -57.54 68.17
CA ALA A 182 -0.08 -56.09 68.27
C ALA A 182 1.15 -55.52 67.55
N GLU A 183 0.94 -54.75 66.50
CA GLU A 183 1.99 -53.99 65.82
C GLU A 183 2.12 -52.62 66.49
N VAL A 184 3.28 -52.35 67.08
CA VAL A 184 3.63 -51.12 67.80
C VAL A 184 4.84 -50.43 67.14
N ARG A 185 5.08 -49.17 67.50
CA ARG A 185 6.04 -48.28 66.85
C ARG A 185 7.39 -48.90 66.49
N ASP A 186 7.97 -49.68 67.40
CA ASP A 186 9.28 -50.31 67.23
C ASP A 186 9.23 -51.85 67.41
N GLY A 187 8.11 -52.51 67.07
CA GLY A 187 8.08 -53.98 67.10
C GLY A 187 6.70 -54.63 67.03
N THR A 188 6.69 -55.95 67.22
CA THR A 188 5.46 -56.74 67.30
C THR A 188 5.37 -57.48 68.62
N LEU A 189 4.21 -57.39 69.27
CA LEU A 189 3.90 -58.07 70.53
C LEU A 189 2.88 -59.17 70.27
N ARG A 190 3.08 -60.35 70.86
CA ARG A 190 2.11 -61.46 70.79
C ARG A 190 1.20 -61.39 72.00
N LEU A 191 -0.10 -61.35 71.77
CA LEU A 191 -1.13 -61.25 72.79
C LEU A 191 -2.06 -62.46 72.72
N LEU A 192 -2.71 -62.79 73.83
CA LEU A 192 -3.76 -63.80 73.89
C LEU A 192 -5.06 -63.11 74.31
N SER A 193 -6.14 -63.32 73.55
CA SER A 193 -7.45 -62.77 73.91
C SER A 193 -8.07 -63.55 75.06
N GLU A 194 -8.54 -62.87 76.09
CA GLU A 194 -9.33 -63.47 77.17
C GLU A 194 -10.84 -63.47 76.87
N GLY A 195 -11.24 -62.93 75.71
CA GLY A 195 -12.63 -62.78 75.29
C GLY A 195 -13.03 -61.31 75.10
N GLY A 196 -14.04 -61.08 74.27
CA GLY A 196 -14.51 -59.74 73.94
C GLY A 196 -15.64 -59.27 74.84
N GLU A 197 -15.44 -58.18 75.58
CA GLU A 197 -16.51 -57.47 76.29
C GLU A 197 -17.13 -56.39 75.40
N ARG A 198 -18.46 -56.43 75.20
CA ARG A 198 -19.20 -55.34 74.54
C ARG A 198 -19.62 -54.31 75.58
N ARG A 199 -19.16 -53.06 75.46
CA ARG A 199 -19.81 -51.94 76.17
C ARG A 199 -21.18 -51.67 75.55
N GLY A 200 -22.24 -51.95 76.30
CA GLY A 200 -23.61 -51.55 75.98
C GLY A 200 -23.78 -50.04 76.01
N ARG A 201 -24.62 -49.52 75.11
CA ARG A 201 -25.14 -48.14 75.10
C ARG A 201 -25.71 -47.78 76.48
N CYS A 202 -25.21 -46.70 77.10
CA CYS A 202 -25.98 -45.97 78.10
C CYS A 202 -27.04 -45.14 77.36
N GLY A 203 -28.30 -45.34 77.73
CA GLY A 203 -29.41 -44.42 77.45
C GLY A 203 -29.99 -43.92 78.77
N GLU A 204 -30.52 -42.70 78.75
CA GLU A 204 -31.43 -42.05 79.71
C GLU A 204 -31.61 -40.63 79.11
N GLY A 205 -32.78 -40.03 78.93
CA GLY A 205 -34.18 -40.30 79.23
C GLY A 205 -34.91 -39.00 78.85
#